data_AF-A0AAV2ARJ7-F1
#
_entry.id   AF-A0AAV2ARJ7-F1
#
_cell.length_a   1.000
_cell.length_b   1.000
_cell.length_c   1.000
_cell.angle_alpha   90.00
_cell.angle_beta   90.00
_cell.angle_gamma   90.00
#
_symmetry.space_group_name_H-M   'P 1'
#
loop_
_entity.id
_entity.type
_entity.pdbx_description
1 polymer ?
#
loop_
_entity_poly.entity_id
_entity_poly.type
_entity_poly.pdbx_seq_one_letter_code
_entity_poly.pdbx_strand_id
1 'polypeptide(L)' 'MNMHRYVSLLLLVFVISFAFANGEGSSKTTTSRNALFVPECDENGDYHRFQCVNYTSPKCFCIRKDGLFLSRAKKLEDCE' A
#
# COMPACT_ATOMS: atom_id res chain seq x y z
N MET A 1 -39.55 -8.23 -31.77
CA MET A 1 -38.15 -8.09 -31.29
C MET A 1 -38.14 -7.02 -30.21
N ASN A 2 -37.86 -7.40 -28.96
CA ASN A 2 -38.15 -6.55 -27.79
C ASN A 2 -37.10 -5.44 -27.60
N MET A 3 -37.26 -4.33 -28.31
CA MET A 3 -36.38 -3.16 -28.27
C MET A 3 -36.24 -2.56 -26.85
N HIS A 4 -37.29 -2.65 -26.03
CA HIS A 4 -37.24 -2.23 -24.62
C HIS A 4 -36.23 -3.03 -23.79
N ARG A 5 -36.07 -4.34 -24.07
CA ARG A 5 -35.06 -5.17 -23.39
C ARG A 5 -33.65 -4.79 -23.83
N TYR A 6 -33.49 -4.39 -25.08
CA TYR A 6 -32.20 -3.92 -25.62
C TYR A 6 -31.79 -2.57 -25.01
N VAL A 7 -32.72 -1.61 -24.93
CA VAL A 7 -32.49 -0.31 -24.27
C VAL A 7 -32.16 -0.48 -22.79
N SER A 8 -32.88 -1.37 -22.09
CA SER A 8 -32.60 -1.69 -20.69
C SER A 8 -31.22 -2.33 -20.49
N LEU A 9 -30.82 -3.26 -21.35
CA LEU A 9 -29.49 -3.87 -21.32
C LEU A 9 -28.37 -2.86 -21.62
N LEU A 10 -28.55 -1.99 -22.60
CA LEU A 10 -27.57 -0.94 -22.93
C LEU A 10 -27.38 0.06 -21.79
N LEU A 11 -28.46 0.49 -21.13
CA LEU A 11 -28.39 1.37 -19.97
C LEU A 11 -27.65 0.71 -18.79
N LEU A 12 -27.92 -0.57 -18.54
CA LEU A 12 -27.21 -1.32 -17.49
C LEU A 12 -25.71 -1.41 -17.77
N VAL A 13 -25.31 -1.73 -19.01
CA VAL A 13 -23.89 -1.79 -19.42
C VAL A 13 -23.20 -0.43 -19.27
N PHE A 14 -23.90 0.66 -19.58
CA PHE A 14 -23.37 2.02 -19.43
C PHE A 14 -23.19 2.39 -17.95
N VAL A 15 -24.18 2.13 -17.10
CA VAL A 15 -24.11 2.37 -15.64
C VAL A 15 -22.98 1.57 -14.99
N ILE A 16 -22.83 0.29 -15.38
CA ILE A 16 -21.74 -0.59 -14.93
C ILE A 16 -20.40 0.02 -15.34
N SER A 17 -20.21 0.36 -16.62
CA SER A 17 -18.96 0.97 -17.11
C SER A 17 -18.59 2.27 -16.39
N PHE A 18 -19.57 3.13 -16.08
CA PHE A 18 -19.36 4.37 -15.33
C PHE A 18 -19.03 4.14 -13.85
N ALA A 19 -19.57 3.09 -13.22
CA ALA A 19 -19.22 2.71 -11.86
C ALA A 19 -17.79 2.16 -11.77
N PHE A 20 -17.34 1.36 -12.76
CA PHE A 20 -15.99 0.79 -12.78
C PHE A 20 -14.90 1.80 -13.14
N ALA A 21 -15.23 2.89 -13.86
CA ALA A 21 -14.29 3.98 -14.13
C ALA A 21 -13.94 4.82 -12.87
N ASN A 22 -14.68 4.64 -11.77
CA ASN A 22 -14.36 5.18 -10.45
C ASN A 22 -13.85 4.09 -9.48
N GLY A 23 -13.17 3.08 -10.01
CA GLY A 23 -12.32 2.19 -9.21
C GLY A 23 -11.08 2.93 -8.72
N GLU A 24 -11.23 3.96 -7.88
CA GLU A 24 -10.13 4.38 -7.01
C GLU A 24 -9.84 3.19 -6.08
N GLY A 25 -8.73 2.49 -6.33
CA GLY A 25 -7.97 1.81 -5.29
C GLY A 25 -7.48 2.87 -4.29
N SER A 26 -8.42 3.43 -3.53
CA SER A 26 -8.19 4.50 -2.59
C SER A 26 -7.79 3.87 -1.27
N SER A 27 -6.51 3.58 -1.13
CA SER A 27 -5.87 3.57 0.18
C SER A 27 -5.85 5.01 0.73
N LYS A 28 -7.03 5.62 0.95
CA LYS A 28 -7.19 6.82 1.77
C LYS A 28 -7.46 6.35 3.18
N THR A 29 -6.42 5.82 3.81
CA THR A 29 -6.40 5.73 5.28
C THR A 29 -6.42 7.18 5.76
N THR A 30 -7.55 7.58 6.33
CA THR A 30 -7.67 8.78 7.16
C THR A 30 -6.45 8.79 8.07
N THR A 31 -5.62 9.84 8.03
CA THR A 31 -4.47 10.00 8.92
C THR A 31 -4.96 10.03 10.36
N SER A 32 -5.14 8.85 10.93
CA SER A 32 -5.17 8.63 12.36
C SER A 32 -3.81 9.08 12.86
N ARG A 33 -3.80 9.83 13.96
CA ARG A 33 -2.58 10.35 14.61
C ARG A 33 -1.58 9.27 15.07
N ASN A 34 -1.87 8.01 14.76
CA ASN A 34 -0.94 6.90 14.77
C ASN A 34 -0.67 6.53 13.32
N ALA A 35 0.23 7.25 12.64
CA ALA A 35 0.77 6.76 11.39
C ALA A 35 1.43 5.41 11.70
N LEU A 36 0.83 4.32 11.26
CA LEU A 36 1.36 2.98 11.45
C LEU A 36 2.68 2.89 10.68
N PHE A 37 3.73 2.38 11.32
CA PHE A 37 5.00 2.14 10.65
C PHE A 37 4.80 1.00 9.65
N VAL A 38 5.07 1.25 8.38
CA VAL A 38 5.07 0.24 7.32
C VAL A 38 6.54 -0.06 6.99
N PRO A 39 7.01 -1.30 7.21
CA PRO A 39 8.38 -1.69 6.89
C PRO A 39 8.58 -1.80 5.37
N GLU A 40 9.80 -1.54 4.92
CA GLU A 40 10.24 -1.76 3.55
C GLU A 40 10.51 -3.25 3.31
N CYS A 41 10.11 -3.76 2.15
CA CYS A 41 10.33 -5.15 1.73
C CYS A 41 11.03 -5.19 0.37
N ASP A 42 11.79 -6.27 0.12
CA ASP A 42 12.44 -6.51 -1.17
C ASP A 42 11.49 -7.15 -2.20
N GLU A 43 11.99 -7.43 -3.41
CA GLU A 43 11.22 -8.03 -4.51
C GLU A 43 10.69 -9.44 -4.19
N ASN A 44 11.31 -10.15 -3.25
CA ASN A 44 10.88 -11.49 -2.82
C ASN A 44 9.81 -11.40 -1.71
N GLY A 45 9.54 -10.20 -1.20
CA GLY A 45 8.65 -9.98 -0.06
C GLY A 45 9.31 -10.16 1.31
N ASP A 46 10.64 -10.36 1.36
CA ASP A 46 11.39 -10.37 2.62
C ASP A 46 11.55 -8.93 3.13
N TYR A 47 11.65 -8.76 4.45
CA TYR A 47 11.94 -7.44 5.00
C TYR A 47 13.33 -6.94 4.58
N HIS A 48 13.40 -5.69 4.13
CA HIS A 48 14.68 -5.01 3.95
C HIS A 48 15.41 -4.91 5.30
N ARG A 49 16.70 -5.22 5.28
CA ARG A 49 17.51 -5.25 6.51
C ARG A 49 17.61 -3.88 7.17
N PHE A 50 17.67 -2.80 6.40
CA PHE A 50 17.72 -1.43 6.90
C PHE A 50 16.33 -0.82 6.80
N GLN A 51 15.83 -0.29 7.92
CA GLN A 51 14.49 0.28 8.05
C GLN A 51 14.59 1.68 8.61
N CYS A 52 13.88 2.64 7.99
CA CYS A 52 13.82 4.02 8.44
C CYS A 52 12.37 4.42 8.73
N VAL A 53 12.11 4.88 9.96
CA VAL A 53 10.81 5.46 10.32
C VAL A 53 10.80 6.95 9.97
N ASN A 54 9.87 7.37 9.11
CA ASN A 54 9.68 8.79 8.76
C ASN A 54 8.55 9.42 9.57
N TYR A 55 8.86 9.76 10.83
CA TYR A 55 8.00 10.58 11.70
C TYR A 55 8.64 11.95 11.95
N THR A 56 8.23 12.66 13.01
CA THR A 56 8.84 13.94 13.44
C THR A 56 10.34 13.86 13.72
N SER A 57 10.86 12.67 14.01
CA SER A 57 12.31 12.42 14.13
C SER A 57 12.66 11.15 13.35
N PRO A 58 13.36 11.26 12.21
CA PRO A 58 13.75 10.10 11.44
C PRO A 58 14.72 9.25 12.25
N LYS A 59 14.42 7.96 12.38
CA LYS A 59 15.29 7.00 13.04
C LYS A 59 15.42 5.79 12.14
N CYS A 60 16.65 5.32 11.95
CA CYS A 60 16.92 4.12 11.18
C CYS A 60 17.49 3.02 12.07
N PHE A 61 17.18 1.78 11.71
CA PHE A 61 17.58 0.59 12.46
C PHE A 61 17.71 -0.62 11.53
N CYS A 62 18.51 -1.59 11.95
CA CYS A 62 18.65 -2.87 11.29
C CYS A 62 17.63 -3.86 11.85
N ILE A 63 17.03 -4.67 10.98
CA ILE A 63 16.16 -5.79 11.33
C ILE A 63 16.63 -7.07 10.63
N ARG A 64 16.21 -8.21 11.17
CA ARG A 64 16.33 -9.52 10.51
C ARG A 64 15.21 -9.73 9.49
N LYS A 65 15.38 -10.76 8.64
CA LYS A 65 14.37 -11.21 7.66
C LYS A 65 13.02 -11.60 8.28
N ASP A 66 13.01 -11.97 9.57
CA ASP A 66 11.78 -12.28 10.32
C ASP A 66 11.14 -11.05 10.99
N GLY A 67 11.69 -9.85 10.78
CA GLY A 67 11.17 -8.59 11.31
C GLY A 67 11.72 -8.22 12.69
N LEU A 68 12.64 -8.99 13.26
CA LEU A 68 13.20 -8.70 14.58
C LEU A 68 14.24 -7.57 14.54
N PHE A 69 14.12 -6.59 15.43
CA PHE A 69 15.13 -5.54 15.62
C PHE A 69 16.51 -6.11 15.99
N LEU A 70 17.56 -5.59 15.35
CA LEU A 70 18.95 -5.93 15.62
C LEU A 70 19.69 -4.78 16.32
N SER A 71 19.80 -3.63 15.65
CA SER A 71 20.64 -2.52 16.09
C SER A 71 20.16 -1.19 15.51
N ARG A 72 20.64 -0.07 16.07
CA ARG A 72 20.49 1.25 15.42
C ARG A 72 21.57 1.40 14.36
N ALA A 73 21.18 1.95 13.21
CA ALA A 73 22.08 2.19 12.08
C ALA A 73 21.83 3.55 11.45
N LYS A 74 22.83 4.07 10.77
CA LYS A 74 22.69 5.29 9.95
C LYS A 74 22.65 4.95 8.48
N LYS A 75 23.21 3.81 8.07
CA LYS A 75 23.24 3.32 6.71
C LYS A 75 23.07 1.80 6.64
N LEU A 76 22.73 1.30 5.45
CA LEU A 76 22.61 -0.13 5.17
C LEU A 76 23.93 -0.90 5.34
N GLU A 77 25.06 -0.27 5.01
CA GLU A 77 26.40 -0.85 5.19
C GLU A 77 26.76 -1.12 6.66
N ASP A 78 26.06 -0.49 7.62
CA ASP A 78 26.22 -0.78 9.05
C ASP A 78 25.47 -2.05 9.50
N CYS A 79 24.58 -2.58 8.65
CA CYS A 79 23.74 -3.74 8.95
C CYS A 79 24.39 -5.03 8.42
N GLU A 80 25.54 -5.42 8.98
CA GLU A 80 26.24 -6.67 8.60
C GLU A 80 25.86 -7.86 9.49
#